data_AF-A0A1H0QM61-F1
#
_entry.id   AF-A0A1H0QM61-F1
#
_cell.length_a   1.000
_cell.length_b   1.000
_cell.length_c   1.000
_cell.angle_alpha   90.00
_cell.angle_beta   90.00
_cell.angle_gamma   90.00
#
_symmetry.space_group_name_H-M   'P 1'
#
loop_
_entity.id
_entity.type
_entity.pdbx_description
1 polymer ?
#
loop_
_entity_poly.entity_id
_entity_poly.type
_entity_poly.pdbx_seq_one_letter_code
_entity_poly.pdbx_strand_id
1 'polypeptide(L)'
;MKALTTQSNPVAGQSFSNPTEHGSFRKHPFEDQADNQEKAGRVIHKALQACPSLGEESPARDVLWMTVQEEICTTTPRMIQPFGSKRPFLVTQEHATEELITAMTWLTAHEAEARSYSPLHLFVMLRGVATRSSSGSARAAQADSLCGITDVPQGCLLKRGSADEVDAA
;
A
#
# COMPACT_ATOMS: atom_id res chain seq x y z
N MET A 1 -28.72 88.10 12.41
CA MET A 1 -27.70 87.97 11.34
C MET A 1 -27.41 86.48 11.14
N LYS A 2 -27.29 86.05 9.88
CA LYS A 2 -27.05 84.67 9.38
C LYS A 2 -25.84 84.01 10.10
N ALA A 3 -25.70 82.69 10.26
CA ALA A 3 -25.61 81.67 9.21
C ALA A 3 -25.62 80.24 9.83
N LEU A 4 -26.36 79.29 9.24
CA LEU A 4 -25.90 78.09 8.49
C LEU A 4 -25.32 76.89 9.30
N THR A 5 -26.18 75.88 9.38
CA THR A 5 -25.99 74.42 9.23
C THR A 5 -24.59 73.89 8.87
N THR A 6 -24.14 72.84 9.58
CA THR A 6 -23.47 71.67 8.99
C THR A 6 -23.72 70.44 9.87
N GLN A 7 -24.31 69.39 9.27
CA GLN A 7 -24.45 68.03 9.79
C GLN A 7 -23.25 67.16 9.40
N SER A 8 -22.99 66.10 10.19
CA SER A 8 -22.44 64.75 9.84
C SER A 8 -21.48 64.26 10.94
N ASN A 9 -21.40 63.01 11.40
CA ASN A 9 -22.20 61.78 11.36
C ASN A 9 -21.56 60.86 12.45
N PRO A 10 -22.27 60.05 13.24
CA PRO A 10 -21.64 59.21 14.26
C PRO A 10 -21.15 57.86 13.69
N VAL A 11 -19.93 57.46 14.07
CA VAL A 11 -19.35 56.13 13.80
C VAL A 11 -20.05 55.11 14.70
N ALA A 12 -20.88 54.26 14.08
CA ALA A 12 -21.49 53.10 14.70
C ALA A 12 -20.41 52.06 15.05
N GLY A 13 -20.28 51.74 16.33
CA GLY A 13 -19.52 50.59 16.81
C GLY A 13 -20.15 49.30 16.30
N GLN A 14 -19.47 48.64 15.38
CA GLN A 14 -19.84 47.32 14.89
C GLN A 14 -19.40 46.25 15.90
N SER A 15 -20.38 45.59 16.50
CA SER A 15 -20.20 44.34 17.21
C SER A 15 -19.80 43.24 16.23
N PHE A 16 -18.53 42.86 16.24
CA PHE A 16 -18.06 41.66 15.54
C PHE A 16 -18.49 40.43 16.33
N SER A 17 -19.53 39.76 15.83
CA SER A 17 -19.90 38.42 16.26
C SER A 17 -18.92 37.44 15.61
N ASN A 18 -18.22 36.65 16.42
CA ASN A 18 -17.31 35.61 15.93
C ASN A 18 -18.07 34.62 15.03
N PRO A 19 -17.59 34.32 13.81
CA PRO A 19 -18.13 33.21 13.04
C PRO A 19 -17.68 31.91 13.70
N THR A 20 -18.65 31.08 14.07
CA THR A 20 -18.46 29.68 14.44
C THR A 20 -17.80 28.96 13.27
N GLU A 21 -16.48 28.78 13.33
CA GLU A 21 -15.77 27.90 12.42
C GLU A 21 -16.29 26.48 12.63
N HIS A 22 -17.04 25.98 11.66
CA HIS A 22 -17.22 24.55 11.48
C HIS A 22 -15.86 23.96 11.12
N GLY A 23 -15.12 23.55 12.14
CA GLY A 23 -13.88 22.81 12.02
C GLY A 23 -14.12 21.56 11.18
N SER A 24 -13.71 21.62 9.91
CA SER A 24 -13.47 20.45 9.09
C SER A 24 -12.30 19.71 9.74
N PHE A 25 -12.61 18.75 10.60
CA PHE A 25 -11.65 17.78 11.12
C PHE A 25 -11.01 17.11 9.91
N ARG A 26 -9.80 17.55 9.55
CA ARG A 26 -8.97 16.83 8.59
C ARG A 26 -8.72 15.46 9.23
N LYS A 27 -9.34 14.42 8.67
CA LYS A 27 -9.03 13.04 9.04
C LYS A 27 -7.52 12.85 9.00
N HIS A 28 -6.98 12.20 10.02
CA HIS A 28 -5.55 11.94 10.05
C HIS A 28 -5.22 10.96 8.92
N PRO A 29 -4.11 11.14 8.19
CA PRO A 29 -3.76 10.29 7.03
C PRO A 29 -3.63 8.79 7.37
N PHE A 30 -3.48 8.45 8.65
CA PHE A 30 -3.46 7.06 9.13
C PHE A 30 -4.85 6.41 9.17
N GLU A 31 -5.92 7.18 9.40
CA GLU A 31 -7.30 6.69 9.41
C GLU A 31 -7.74 6.34 7.98
N ASP A 32 -7.40 7.19 7.01
CA ASP A 32 -7.74 6.98 5.60
C ASP A 32 -7.08 5.72 5.03
N GLN A 33 -5.89 5.32 5.53
CA GLN A 33 -5.21 4.12 5.05
C GLN A 33 -5.86 2.84 5.59
N ALA A 34 -6.27 2.81 6.86
CA ALA A 34 -6.95 1.66 7.45
C ALA A 34 -8.33 1.43 6.79
N ASP A 35 -9.09 2.51 6.58
CA ASP A 35 -10.39 2.46 5.89
C ASP A 35 -10.24 1.90 4.47
N ASN A 36 -9.19 2.30 3.74
CA ASN A 36 -8.92 1.79 2.39
C ASN A 36 -8.55 0.31 2.39
N GLN A 37 -7.72 -0.15 3.34
CA GLN A 37 -7.35 -1.56 3.46
C GLN A 37 -8.56 -2.44 3.81
N GLU A 38 -9.43 -1.96 4.69
CA GLU A 38 -10.65 -2.67 5.04
C GLU A 38 -11.61 -2.76 3.85
N LYS A 39 -11.75 -1.67 3.08
CA LYS A 39 -12.54 -1.66 1.85
C LYS A 39 -11.99 -2.67 0.84
N ALA A 40 -10.69 -2.64 0.56
CA ALA A 40 -10.01 -3.59 -0.33
C ALA A 40 -10.25 -5.04 0.12
N GLY A 41 -10.06 -5.30 1.41
CA GLY A 41 -10.33 -6.58 2.04
C GLY A 41 -11.77 -7.05 1.84
N ARG A 42 -12.76 -6.15 1.94
CA ARG A 42 -14.19 -6.49 1.71
C ARG A 42 -14.46 -6.88 0.26
N VAL A 43 -13.82 -6.22 -0.71
CA VAL A 43 -13.95 -6.55 -2.13
C VAL A 43 -13.37 -7.94 -2.41
N ILE A 44 -12.15 -8.22 -1.94
CA ILE A 44 -11.50 -9.53 -2.10
C ILE A 44 -12.32 -10.62 -1.40
N HIS A 45 -12.71 -10.39 -0.14
CA HIS A 45 -13.49 -11.35 0.63
C HIS A 45 -14.82 -11.68 -0.07
N LYS A 46 -15.51 -10.68 -0.62
CA LYS A 46 -16.74 -10.90 -1.39
C LYS A 46 -16.49 -11.75 -2.64
N ALA A 47 -15.43 -11.46 -3.40
CA ALA A 47 -15.05 -12.24 -4.58
C ALA A 47 -14.71 -13.69 -4.21
N LEU A 48 -13.98 -13.91 -3.11
CA LEU A 48 -13.63 -15.23 -2.61
C LEU A 48 -14.88 -16.03 -2.19
N GLN A 49 -15.83 -15.41 -1.50
CA GLN A 49 -17.08 -16.08 -1.11
C GLN A 49 -17.98 -16.41 -2.31
N ALA A 50 -17.93 -15.59 -3.38
CA ALA A 50 -18.69 -15.84 -4.61
C ALA A 50 -18.08 -16.96 -5.48
N CYS A 51 -16.79 -17.26 -5.31
CA CYS A 51 -16.12 -18.37 -5.97
C CYS A 51 -16.35 -19.67 -5.18
N PRO A 52 -16.99 -20.72 -5.73
CA PRO A 52 -17.26 -21.94 -4.99
C PRO A 52 -16.01 -22.78 -4.69
N SER A 53 -15.04 -22.79 -5.60
CA SER A 53 -13.81 -23.57 -5.52
C SER A 53 -12.69 -22.84 -6.25
N LEU A 54 -11.50 -22.78 -5.65
CA LEU A 54 -10.31 -22.25 -6.32
C LEU A 54 -9.58 -23.30 -7.17
N GLY A 55 -9.91 -24.59 -6.96
CA GLY A 55 -9.29 -25.70 -7.69
C GLY A 55 -9.83 -25.91 -9.10
N GLU A 56 -11.00 -25.35 -9.42
CA GLU A 56 -11.67 -25.50 -10.72
C GLU A 56 -11.71 -24.18 -11.48
N GLU A 57 -11.65 -24.26 -12.80
CA GLU A 57 -11.78 -23.07 -13.65
C GLU A 57 -13.22 -22.57 -13.64
N SER A 58 -13.41 -21.28 -13.34
CA SER A 58 -14.73 -20.68 -13.35
C SER A 58 -14.64 -19.17 -13.57
N PRO A 59 -15.68 -18.53 -14.15
CA PRO A 59 -15.72 -17.07 -14.25
C PRO A 59 -15.59 -16.36 -12.90
N ALA A 60 -16.10 -16.98 -11.81
CA ALA A 60 -15.96 -16.45 -10.46
C ALA A 60 -14.49 -16.48 -9.97
N ARG A 61 -13.73 -17.50 -10.37
CA ARG A 61 -12.28 -17.55 -10.12
C ARG A 61 -11.57 -16.42 -10.86
N ASP A 62 -11.90 -16.18 -12.12
CA ASP A 62 -11.27 -15.12 -12.92
C ASP A 62 -11.55 -13.73 -12.33
N VAL A 63 -12.78 -13.49 -11.85
CA VAL A 63 -13.13 -12.27 -11.10
C VAL A 63 -12.29 -12.13 -9.84
N LEU A 64 -12.04 -13.21 -9.11
CA LEU A 64 -11.16 -13.18 -7.94
C LEU A 64 -9.71 -12.84 -8.32
N TRP A 65 -9.18 -13.42 -9.40
CA TRP A 65 -7.84 -13.10 -9.91
C TRP A 65 -7.71 -11.60 -10.22
N MET A 66 -8.67 -11.03 -10.96
CA MET A 66 -8.69 -9.60 -11.27
C MET A 66 -8.79 -8.74 -10.00
N THR A 67 -9.65 -9.14 -9.06
CA THR A 67 -9.82 -8.42 -7.79
C THR A 67 -8.52 -8.42 -6.97
N VAL A 68 -7.82 -9.55 -6.89
CA VAL A 68 -6.53 -9.64 -6.20
C VAL A 68 -5.48 -8.80 -6.90
N GLN A 69 -5.45 -8.81 -8.24
CA GLN A 69 -4.54 -7.97 -9.00
C GLN A 69 -4.73 -6.48 -8.71
N GLU A 70 -5.97 -6.02 -8.65
CA GLU A 70 -6.30 -4.60 -8.41
C GLU A 70 -6.01 -4.18 -6.96
N GLU A 71 -6.37 -5.02 -5.99
CA GLU A 71 -6.37 -4.64 -4.58
C GLU A 71 -5.07 -5.00 -3.83
N ILE A 72 -4.36 -6.07 -4.25
CA ILE A 72 -3.15 -6.55 -3.56
C ILE A 72 -1.87 -6.12 -4.26
N CYS A 73 -1.83 -6.12 -5.60
CA CYS A 73 -0.57 -5.91 -6.32
C CYS A 73 -0.08 -4.45 -6.27
N THR A 74 1.20 -4.27 -6.62
CA THR A 74 1.91 -2.99 -6.60
C THR A 74 1.58 -2.19 -7.84
N THR A 75 0.88 -1.08 -7.62
CA THR A 75 0.62 -0.06 -8.64
C THR A 75 1.58 1.11 -8.53
N THR A 76 1.97 1.49 -7.31
CA THR A 76 2.92 2.57 -7.03
C THR A 76 4.20 2.03 -6.37
N PRO A 77 5.39 2.53 -6.75
CA PRO A 77 6.64 2.06 -6.17
C PRO A 77 6.68 2.22 -4.64
N ARG A 78 7.18 1.21 -3.95
CA ARG A 78 7.23 1.18 -2.48
C ARG A 78 8.41 0.39 -1.94
N MET A 79 8.95 0.85 -0.82
CA MET A 79 10.02 0.14 -0.12
C MET A 79 9.43 -0.99 0.73
N ILE A 80 9.83 -2.22 0.46
CA ILE A 80 9.37 -3.41 1.19
C ILE A 80 10.57 -4.18 1.74
N GLN A 81 10.50 -4.57 3.00
CA GLN A 81 11.50 -5.42 3.63
C GLN A 81 11.05 -6.90 3.59
N PRO A 82 11.70 -7.75 2.78
CA PRO A 82 11.36 -9.16 2.73
C PRO A 82 11.69 -9.86 4.05
N PHE A 83 10.96 -10.94 4.37
CA PHE A 83 11.22 -11.70 5.58
C PHE A 83 12.65 -12.24 5.59
N GLY A 84 13.34 -12.06 6.73
CA GLY A 84 14.73 -12.45 6.90
C GLY A 84 15.77 -11.47 6.31
N SER A 85 15.36 -10.37 5.67
CA SER A 85 16.27 -9.29 5.28
C SER A 85 16.35 -8.21 6.37
N LYS A 86 17.51 -7.55 6.47
CA LYS A 86 17.69 -6.33 7.29
C LYS A 86 17.51 -5.03 6.49
N ARG A 87 17.33 -5.12 5.17
CA ARG A 87 17.24 -3.95 4.27
C ARG A 87 15.95 -4.02 3.44
N PRO A 88 15.28 -2.87 3.22
CA PRO A 88 14.17 -2.78 2.29
C PRO A 88 14.66 -2.71 0.84
N PHE A 89 13.83 -3.18 -0.07
CA PHE A 89 14.05 -3.12 -1.53
C PHE A 89 12.89 -2.37 -2.18
N LEU A 90 13.18 -1.65 -3.26
CA LEU A 90 12.17 -0.94 -4.02
C LEU A 90 11.39 -1.95 -4.86
N VAL A 91 10.10 -2.10 -4.57
CA VAL A 91 9.18 -2.90 -5.36
C VAL A 91 8.40 -1.97 -6.28
N THR A 92 8.51 -2.22 -7.58
CA THR A 92 7.82 -1.50 -8.67
C THR A 92 6.68 -2.36 -9.22
N GLN A 93 5.88 -1.79 -10.13
CA GLN A 93 4.81 -2.51 -10.84
C GLN A 93 5.31 -3.70 -11.66
N GLU A 94 6.59 -3.72 -12.06
CA GLU A 94 7.20 -4.85 -12.80
C GLU A 94 7.13 -6.15 -12.00
N HIS A 95 7.06 -6.07 -10.67
CA HIS A 95 6.97 -7.21 -9.77
C HIS A 95 5.51 -7.62 -9.46
N ALA A 96 4.51 -6.91 -10.00
CA ALA A 96 3.10 -7.15 -9.70
C ALA A 96 2.62 -8.56 -10.12
N THR A 97 3.23 -9.13 -11.16
CA THR A 97 2.94 -10.49 -11.62
C THR A 97 3.35 -11.52 -10.56
N GLU A 98 4.53 -11.37 -9.95
CA GLU A 98 4.99 -12.25 -8.87
C GLU A 98 4.08 -12.16 -7.64
N GLU A 99 3.59 -10.96 -7.33
CA GLU A 99 2.63 -10.75 -6.24
C GLU A 99 1.32 -11.49 -6.50
N LEU A 100 0.79 -11.39 -7.72
CA LEU A 100 -0.47 -12.03 -8.11
C LEU A 100 -0.34 -13.55 -8.03
N ILE A 101 0.70 -14.12 -8.65
CA ILE A 101 0.96 -15.56 -8.67
C ILE A 101 1.13 -16.07 -7.23
N THR A 102 1.93 -15.37 -6.42
CA THR A 102 2.20 -15.77 -5.02
C THR A 102 0.93 -15.70 -4.17
N ALA A 103 0.12 -14.64 -4.31
CA ALA A 103 -1.14 -14.50 -3.60
C ALA A 103 -2.15 -15.59 -3.99
N MET A 104 -2.35 -15.82 -5.28
CA MET A 104 -3.30 -16.84 -5.77
C MET A 104 -2.85 -18.26 -5.41
N THR A 105 -1.55 -18.55 -5.50
CA THR A 105 -0.99 -19.84 -5.07
C THR A 105 -1.25 -20.08 -3.59
N TRP A 106 -1.05 -19.08 -2.74
CA TRP A 106 -1.34 -19.20 -1.31
C TRP A 106 -2.82 -19.39 -1.04
N LEU A 107 -3.69 -18.62 -1.72
CA LEU A 107 -5.16 -18.76 -1.60
C LEU A 107 -5.63 -20.17 -1.95
N THR A 108 -5.16 -20.73 -3.05
CA THR A 108 -5.52 -22.09 -3.46
C THR A 108 -5.03 -23.13 -2.43
N ALA A 109 -3.83 -22.96 -1.89
CA ALA A 109 -3.28 -23.88 -0.88
C ALA A 109 -3.96 -23.77 0.49
N HIS A 110 -4.50 -22.60 0.85
CA HIS A 110 -5.07 -22.30 2.16
C HIS A 110 -6.55 -21.89 2.08
N GLU A 111 -7.29 -22.41 1.10
CA GLU A 111 -8.64 -21.93 0.77
C GLU A 111 -9.58 -21.93 1.99
N ALA A 112 -9.61 -23.04 2.74
CA ALA A 112 -10.47 -23.17 3.92
C ALA A 112 -10.12 -22.15 5.00
N GLU A 113 -8.83 -21.91 5.23
CA GLU A 113 -8.35 -20.92 6.20
C GLU A 113 -8.67 -19.50 5.73
N ALA A 114 -8.38 -19.18 4.46
CA ALA A 114 -8.63 -17.87 3.88
C ALA A 114 -10.11 -17.47 3.93
N ARG A 115 -11.03 -18.43 3.73
CA ARG A 115 -12.48 -18.22 3.84
C ARG A 115 -12.96 -17.91 5.27
N SER A 116 -12.17 -18.27 6.28
CA SER A 116 -12.50 -18.02 7.69
C SER A 116 -12.04 -16.64 8.19
N TYR A 117 -11.18 -15.96 7.44
CA TYR A 117 -10.62 -14.67 7.85
C TYR A 117 -11.62 -13.53 7.72
N SER A 118 -11.49 -12.54 8.60
CA SER A 118 -12.15 -11.26 8.43
C SER A 118 -11.57 -10.52 7.22
N PRO A 119 -12.33 -9.60 6.58
CA PRO A 119 -11.88 -8.90 5.39
C PRO A 119 -10.53 -8.19 5.55
N LEU A 120 -10.34 -7.45 6.64
CA LEU A 120 -9.07 -6.76 6.92
C LEU A 120 -7.93 -7.76 7.13
N HIS A 121 -8.18 -8.84 7.86
CA HIS A 121 -7.15 -9.85 8.11
C HIS A 121 -6.74 -10.56 6.81
N LEU A 122 -7.70 -10.90 5.95
CA LEU A 122 -7.44 -11.47 4.63
C LEU A 122 -6.57 -10.52 3.78
N PHE A 123 -6.89 -9.23 3.75
CA PHE A 123 -6.08 -8.24 3.03
C PHE A 123 -4.64 -8.20 3.55
N VAL A 124 -4.45 -8.07 4.87
CA VAL A 124 -3.12 -8.00 5.49
C VAL A 124 -2.31 -9.26 5.20
N MET A 125 -2.94 -10.43 5.29
CA MET A 125 -2.31 -11.71 5.01
C MET A 125 -1.88 -11.83 3.56
N LEU A 126 -2.78 -11.59 2.61
CA LEU A 126 -2.45 -11.65 1.19
C LEU A 126 -1.37 -10.66 0.81
N ARG A 127 -1.44 -9.43 1.34
CA ARG A 127 -0.43 -8.41 1.10
C ARG A 127 0.94 -8.82 1.66
N GLY A 128 0.98 -9.42 2.85
CA GLY A 128 2.20 -9.94 3.45
C GLY A 128 2.82 -11.08 2.63
N VAL A 129 1.99 -12.05 2.21
CA VAL A 129 2.41 -13.20 1.41
C VAL A 129 2.93 -12.77 0.04
N ALA A 130 2.18 -11.92 -0.67
CA ALA A 130 2.53 -11.45 -2.01
C ALA A 130 3.88 -10.72 -2.04
N THR A 131 4.29 -10.11 -0.92
CA THR A 131 5.41 -9.16 -0.93
C THR A 131 6.64 -9.62 -0.18
N ARG A 132 6.45 -10.21 1.00
CA ARG A 132 7.54 -10.46 1.95
C ARG A 132 7.92 -11.93 2.02
N SER A 133 7.11 -12.82 1.46
CA SER A 133 7.39 -14.26 1.45
C SER A 133 8.66 -14.59 0.64
N SER A 134 9.07 -15.87 0.69
CA SER A 134 10.20 -16.37 -0.10
C SER A 134 10.02 -16.17 -1.60
N SER A 135 8.77 -16.15 -2.08
CA SER A 135 8.41 -15.98 -3.49
C SER A 135 7.81 -14.59 -3.78
N GLY A 136 7.75 -13.71 -2.77
CA GLY A 136 7.12 -12.41 -2.90
C GLY A 136 7.98 -11.39 -3.65
N SER A 137 7.34 -10.29 -4.08
CA SER A 137 7.97 -9.23 -4.89
C SER A 137 9.23 -8.62 -4.29
N ALA A 138 9.35 -8.51 -2.96
CA ALA A 138 10.55 -7.95 -2.35
C ALA A 138 11.76 -8.88 -2.45
N ARG A 139 11.54 -10.20 -2.62
CA ARG A 139 12.62 -11.15 -2.93
C ARG A 139 13.02 -11.10 -4.39
N ALA A 140 12.06 -10.95 -5.31
CA ALA A 140 12.34 -10.71 -6.71
C ALA A 140 13.16 -9.43 -6.91
N ALA A 141 12.72 -8.30 -6.32
CA ALA A 141 13.45 -7.03 -6.37
C ALA A 141 14.86 -7.13 -5.76
N GLN A 142 15.02 -7.92 -4.68
CA GLN A 142 16.32 -8.21 -4.11
C GLN A 142 17.21 -8.99 -5.09
N ALA A 143 16.68 -10.01 -5.77
CA ALA A 143 17.42 -10.81 -6.73
C ALA A 143 17.87 -9.94 -7.91
N ASP A 144 17.00 -9.10 -8.46
CA ASP A 144 17.32 -8.17 -9.54
C ASP A 144 18.41 -7.18 -9.14
N SER A 145 18.36 -6.69 -7.89
CA SER A 145 19.42 -5.83 -7.33
C SER A 145 20.79 -6.53 -7.24
N LEU A 146 20.84 -7.86 -7.30
CA LEU A 146 22.07 -8.66 -7.28
C LEU A 146 22.50 -9.12 -8.67
N CYS A 147 21.61 -9.12 -9.66
CA CYS A 147 21.86 -9.60 -11.03
C CYS A 147 22.84 -8.75 -11.86
N GLY A 148 23.45 -7.71 -11.27
CA GLY A 148 24.57 -6.96 -11.85
C GLY A 148 25.94 -7.31 -11.27
N ILE A 149 26.03 -8.25 -10.32
CA ILE A 149 27.29 -8.72 -9.75
C ILE A 149 27.81 -9.88 -10.61
N THR A 150 28.33 -9.56 -11.79
CA THR A 150 28.98 -10.52 -12.69
C THR A 150 30.49 -10.40 -12.54
N ASP A 151 31.06 -11.14 -11.58
CA ASP A 151 32.49 -11.53 -11.51
C ASP A 151 32.80 -12.26 -10.18
N VAL A 152 31.87 -13.07 -9.68
CA VAL A 152 32.11 -13.88 -8.48
C VAL A 152 32.41 -15.31 -8.93
N PRO A 153 33.66 -15.79 -8.78
CA PRO A 153 33.98 -17.18 -9.03
C PRO A 153 33.07 -18.10 -8.21
N GLN A 154 32.62 -19.20 -8.82
CA GLN A 154 31.82 -20.21 -8.12
C GLN A 154 32.54 -20.65 -6.84
N GLY A 155 31.84 -20.61 -5.70
CA GLY A 155 32.40 -20.96 -4.39
C GLY A 155 32.91 -19.78 -3.55
N CYS A 156 32.97 -18.56 -4.10
CA CYS A 156 33.31 -17.37 -3.32
C CYS A 156 32.07 -16.73 -2.70
N LEU A 157 32.04 -16.62 -1.37
CA LEU A 157 31.03 -15.85 -0.65
C LEU A 157 31.29 -14.35 -0.88
N LEU A 158 30.26 -13.65 -1.36
CA LEU A 158 30.25 -12.19 -1.40
C LEU A 158 30.30 -11.63 0.03
N LYS A 159 31.46 -11.12 0.44
CA LYS A 159 31.55 -10.24 1.62
C LYS A 159 31.01 -8.86 1.23
N ARG A 160 29.96 -8.40 1.91
CA ARG A 160 29.45 -7.04 1.74
C ARG A 160 30.42 -6.06 2.38
N GLY A 161 31.13 -5.27 1.57
CA GLY A 161 31.95 -4.16 2.07
C GLY A 161 31.08 -3.06 2.70
N SER A 162 31.58 -2.43 3.76
CA SER A 162 31.03 -1.17 4.29
C SER A 162 31.23 -0.08 3.25
N ALA A 163 30.17 0.65 2.91
CA ALA A 163 30.18 1.67 1.86
C ALA A 163 30.73 3.02 2.35
N ASP A 164 31.74 3.01 3.19
CA ASP A 164 32.41 4.20 3.72
C ASP A 164 33.90 4.09 3.40
N GLU A 165 34.24 4.42 2.15
CA GLU A 165 35.59 4.83 1.71
C GLU A 165 35.50 5.13 0.20
N VAL A 166 34.98 6.31 -0.13
CA VAL A 166 35.32 6.99 -1.38
C VAL A 166 36.21 8.16 -1.02
N ASP A 167 37.50 7.84 -0.88
CA ASP A 167 38.54 8.85 -0.75
C ASP A 167 38.63 9.66 -2.04
N ALA A 168 38.67 10.98 -1.83
CA ALA A 168 39.03 11.96 -2.83
C ALA A 168 40.46 11.71 -3.34
N ALA A 169 40.61 11.62 -4.66
CA ALA A 169 41.85 11.90 -5.37
C ALA A 169 41.53 12.40 -6.78
#